data_AF-A0A5N6WEQ4-F1
#
_entry.id   AF-A0A5N6WEQ4-F1
#
_cell.length_a   1.000
_cell.length_b   1.000
_cell.length_c   1.000
_cell.angle_alpha   90.00
_cell.angle_beta   90.00
_cell.angle_gamma   90.00
#
_symmetry.space_group_name_H-M   'P 1'
#
loop_
_entity.id
_entity.type
_entity.pdbx_description
1 polymer ?
#
loop_
_entity_poly.entity_id
_entity_poly.type
_entity_poly.pdbx_seq_one_letter_code
_entity_poly.pdbx_strand_id
1 'polypeptide(L)'
;MLRLISIDILPANILMDIEDNTILKDVEQRETENPSTPITTGTEAAATTVYKTRPTMLELSGHPWLADFGQMRVVEGRINQDWWMSDLHRAPEVLLQLPWWYPVDIWSIGVMASSIKHIFKTQVPLSTVK
;
A
#
# COMPACT_ATOMS: atom_id res chain seq x y z
N MET A 1 22.81 -18.37 -0.51
CA MET A 1 21.38 -17.98 -0.50
C MET A 1 21.30 -16.61 0.13
N LEU A 2 20.91 -15.59 -0.65
CA LEU A 2 20.75 -14.22 -0.13
C LEU A 2 19.55 -14.18 0.81
N ARG A 3 19.71 -13.57 1.99
CA ARG A 3 18.59 -13.27 2.90
C ARG A 3 18.23 -11.81 2.74
N LEU A 4 16.97 -11.55 2.44
CA LEU A 4 16.45 -10.21 2.20
C LEU A 4 15.42 -9.90 3.28
N ILE A 5 15.39 -8.65 3.72
CA ILE A 5 14.34 -8.12 4.60
C ILE A 5 13.54 -7.10 3.79
N SER A 6 12.23 -7.30 3.71
CA SER A 6 11.26 -6.39 3.10
C SER A 6 10.63 -5.54 4.18
N ILE A 7 11.34 -4.48 4.53
CA ILE A 7 11.03 -3.59 5.64
C ILE A 7 9.81 -2.67 5.42
N ASP A 8 9.15 -2.77 4.28
CA ASP A 8 8.07 -1.87 3.85
C ASP A 8 6.83 -2.65 3.38
N ILE A 9 6.45 -3.65 4.16
CA ILE A 9 5.20 -4.40 3.97
C ILE A 9 4.04 -3.54 4.48
N LEU A 10 3.54 -2.67 3.60
CA LEU A 10 2.43 -1.74 3.84
C LEU A 10 1.25 -2.07 2.93
N PRO A 11 0.00 -1.76 3.31
CA PRO A 11 -1.17 -1.97 2.43
C PRO A 11 -1.01 -1.30 1.05
N ALA A 12 -0.34 -0.14 1.00
CA ALA A 12 -0.08 0.58 -0.25
C ALA A 12 0.90 -0.15 -1.21
N ASN A 13 1.72 -1.07 -0.68
CA ASN A 13 2.69 -1.85 -1.42
C ASN A 13 2.16 -3.25 -1.77
N ILE A 14 0.88 -3.53 -1.48
CA ILE A 14 0.22 -4.78 -1.84
C ILE A 14 -0.68 -4.52 -3.06
N LEU A 15 -0.35 -5.17 -4.17
CA LEU A 15 -1.18 -5.17 -5.37
C LEU A 15 -2.13 -6.35 -5.34
N MET A 16 -3.36 -6.14 -5.79
CA MET A 16 -4.39 -7.16 -5.91
C MET A 16 -4.96 -7.16 -7.32
N ASP A 17 -5.53 -8.29 -7.71
CA ASP A 17 -6.21 -8.40 -8.99
C ASP A 17 -7.62 -7.78 -8.90
N ILE A 18 -8.12 -7.34 -10.05
CA ILE A 18 -9.47 -6.79 -10.19
C ILE A 18 -10.35 -7.90 -10.76
N GLU A 19 -11.44 -8.23 -10.06
CA GLU A 19 -12.34 -9.31 -10.49
C GLU A 19 -13.11 -8.94 -11.78
N ASP A 20 -13.64 -7.73 -11.83
CA ASP A 20 -14.41 -7.23 -12.96
C ASP A 20 -13.75 -6.01 -13.61
N ASN A 21 -13.07 -6.23 -14.73
CA ASN A 21 -12.43 -5.14 -15.49
C ASN A 21 -13.43 -4.17 -16.15
N THR A 22 -14.74 -4.47 -16.17
CA THR A 22 -15.74 -3.52 -16.69
C THR A 22 -15.84 -2.26 -15.84
N ILE A 23 -15.48 -2.33 -14.55
CA ILE A 23 -15.45 -1.16 -13.66
C ILE A 23 -14.47 -0.10 -14.15
N LEU A 24 -13.34 -0.51 -14.74
CA LEU A 24 -12.36 0.43 -15.30
C LEU A 24 -12.91 1.15 -16.53
N LYS A 25 -13.70 0.44 -17.36
CA LYS A 25 -14.38 1.03 -18.53
C LYS A 25 -15.46 2.03 -18.12
N ASP A 26 -16.21 1.73 -17.07
CA ASP A 26 -17.21 2.64 -16.51
C ASP A 26 -16.54 3.91 -15.94
N VAL A 27 -15.38 3.78 -15.28
CA VAL A 27 -14.58 4.93 -14.86
C VAL A 27 -14.11 5.77 -16.05
N GLU A 28 -13.60 5.15 -17.11
CA GLU A 28 -13.18 5.82 -18.34
C GLU A 28 -14.36 6.55 -19.02
N GLN A 29 -15.51 5.89 -19.12
CA GLN A 29 -16.71 6.48 -19.73
C GLN A 29 -17.20 7.70 -18.93
N ARG A 30 -17.25 7.61 -17.60
CA ARG A 30 -17.64 8.75 -16.73
C ARG A 30 -16.68 9.92 -16.83
N GLU A 31 -15.38 9.64 -16.97
CA GLU A 31 -14.37 10.69 -17.19
C GLU A 31 -14.53 11.33 -18.58
N THR A 32 -14.94 10.56 -19.59
CA THR A 32 -15.23 11.06 -20.93
C THR A 32 -16.49 11.93 -20.96
N GLU A 33 -17.56 11.50 -20.29
CA GLU A 33 -18.86 12.22 -20.24
C GLU A 33 -18.79 13.50 -19.38
N ASN A 34 -18.00 13.47 -18.31
CA ASN A 34 -17.85 14.59 -17.39
C ASN A 34 -16.38 14.70 -16.94
N PRO A 35 -15.50 15.38 -17.69
CA PRO A 35 -14.07 15.41 -17.42
C PRO A 35 -13.73 16.07 -16.09
N SER A 36 -12.80 15.46 -15.36
CA SER A 36 -12.28 16.00 -14.11
C SER A 36 -11.45 17.23 -14.37
N THR A 37 -11.57 18.24 -13.50
CA THR A 37 -10.73 19.43 -13.58
C THR A 37 -9.27 19.04 -13.33
N PRO A 38 -8.36 19.27 -14.29
CA PRO A 38 -6.94 18.96 -14.12
C PRO A 38 -6.33 19.87 -13.06
N ILE A 39 -5.43 19.31 -12.24
CA ILE A 39 -4.58 20.05 -11.32
C ILE A 39 -3.19 20.07 -11.93
N THR A 40 -2.73 21.24 -12.37
CA THR A 40 -1.38 21.42 -12.89
C THR A 40 -0.45 21.77 -11.73
N THR A 41 0.56 20.93 -11.51
CA THR A 41 1.58 21.12 -10.47
C THR A 41 2.95 21.25 -11.11
N GLY A 42 3.76 22.23 -10.68
CA GLY A 42 5.12 22.45 -11.18
C GLY A 42 5.35 23.90 -11.65
N THR A 43 6.56 24.17 -12.15
CA THR A 43 6.90 25.44 -12.82
C THR A 43 6.52 25.37 -14.30
N GLU A 44 6.45 26.51 -15.01
CA GLU A 44 6.11 26.54 -16.44
C GLU A 44 7.01 25.64 -17.32
N ALA A 45 8.24 25.36 -16.87
CA ALA A 45 9.18 24.47 -17.56
C ALA A 45 9.00 22.98 -17.24
N ALA A 46 8.22 22.61 -16.22
CA ALA A 46 8.04 21.23 -15.74
C ALA A 46 6.64 20.98 -15.14
N ALA A 47 5.61 21.48 -15.82
CA ALA A 47 4.23 21.31 -15.39
C ALA A 47 3.76 19.87 -15.60
N THR A 48 3.31 19.21 -14.53
CA THR A 48 2.66 17.88 -14.56
C THR A 48 1.17 18.06 -14.30
N THR A 49 0.34 17.44 -15.13
CA THR A 49 -1.12 17.43 -14.93
C THR A 49 -1.52 16.17 -14.18
N VAL A 50 -2.22 16.36 -13.06
CA VAL A 50 -2.76 15.28 -12.23
C VAL A 50 -4.27 15.44 -12.15
N TYR A 51 -5.00 14.33 -12.21
CA TYR A 51 -6.46 14.30 -12.08
C TYR A 51 -6.85 13.73 -10.73
N LYS A 52 -7.93 14.24 -10.16
CA LYS A 52 -8.48 13.71 -8.91
C LYS A 52 -9.03 12.30 -9.15
N THR A 53 -8.68 11.37 -8.27
CA THR A 53 -9.22 10.00 -8.30
C THR A 53 -10.75 10.01 -8.19
N ARG A 54 -11.41 9.22 -9.03
CA ARG A 54 -12.85 8.96 -8.92
C ARG A 54 -13.11 7.76 -8.01
N PRO A 55 -14.04 7.87 -7.04
CA PRO A 55 -14.40 6.74 -6.21
C PRO A 55 -14.98 5.64 -7.08
N THR A 56 -14.42 4.44 -6.94
CA THR A 56 -14.87 3.24 -7.65
C THR A 56 -14.93 2.13 -6.62
N MET A 57 -16.01 1.35 -6.64
CA MET A 57 -16.11 0.15 -5.81
C MET A 57 -15.39 -0.97 -6.57
N LEU A 58 -14.12 -1.19 -6.22
CA LEU A 58 -13.33 -2.27 -6.81
C LEU A 58 -13.62 -3.56 -6.06
N GLU A 59 -14.15 -4.55 -6.76
CA GLU A 59 -14.16 -5.93 -6.26
C GLU A 59 -12.76 -6.52 -6.51
N LEU A 60 -12.00 -6.63 -5.43
CA LEU A 60 -10.63 -7.14 -5.46
C LEU A 60 -10.66 -8.66 -5.30
N SER A 61 -9.90 -9.36 -6.13
CA SER A 61 -9.82 -10.82 -6.10
C SER A 61 -8.38 -11.32 -6.17
N GLY A 62 -8.23 -12.64 -6.07
CA GLY A 62 -6.95 -13.32 -6.24
C GLY A 62 -6.01 -13.20 -5.06
N HIS A 63 -4.72 -13.44 -5.33
CA HIS A 63 -3.66 -13.43 -4.33
C HIS A 63 -2.98 -12.05 -4.30
N PRO A 64 -2.65 -11.53 -3.11
CA PRO A 64 -1.90 -10.29 -2.99
C PRO A 64 -0.45 -10.47 -3.48
N TRP A 65 0.04 -9.49 -4.23
CA TRP A 65 1.41 -9.40 -4.69
C TRP A 65 2.13 -8.28 -3.95
N LEU A 66 3.25 -8.60 -3.31
CA LEU A 66 4.11 -7.58 -2.73
C LEU A 66 4.85 -6.85 -3.86
N ALA A 67 4.67 -5.55 -3.92
CA ALA A 67 5.36 -4.64 -4.82
C ALA A 67 6.27 -3.70 -4.02
N ASP A 68 7.01 -2.85 -4.75
CA ASP A 68 7.99 -1.92 -4.22
C ASP A 68 9.10 -2.56 -3.36
N PHE A 69 10.12 -3.05 -4.04
CA PHE A 69 11.35 -3.58 -3.43
C PHE A 69 12.44 -2.52 -3.28
N GLY A 70 12.14 -1.23 -3.51
CA GLY A 70 13.13 -0.15 -3.47
C GLY A 70 13.81 0.00 -2.11
N GLN A 71 13.14 -0.42 -1.04
CA GLN A 71 13.63 -0.38 0.33
C GLN A 71 14.15 -1.74 0.85
N MET A 72 14.24 -2.76 -0.01
CA MET A 72 14.65 -4.10 0.43
C MET A 72 16.15 -4.13 0.78
N ARG A 73 16.51 -4.83 1.86
CA ARG A 73 17.91 -4.92 2.33
C ARG A 73 18.45 -6.33 2.33
N VAL A 74 19.72 -6.47 1.97
CA VAL A 74 20.48 -7.71 2.07
C VAL A 74 21.02 -7.88 3.48
N VAL A 75 20.76 -9.02 4.10
CA VAL A 75 21.20 -9.37 5.46
C VAL A 75 22.24 -10.47 5.39
N GLU A 76 23.46 -10.08 5.05
CA GLU A 76 24.63 -10.95 5.11
C GLU A 76 25.29 -10.85 6.50
N GLY A 77 24.65 -11.45 7.51
CA GLY A 77 25.23 -11.57 8.86
C GLY A 77 25.45 -10.23 9.60
N ARG A 78 24.91 -9.14 9.07
CA ARG A 78 24.94 -7.82 9.71
C ARG A 78 23.71 -7.65 10.59
N ILE A 79 23.94 -7.27 11.84
CA ILE A 79 22.89 -6.81 12.74
C ILE A 79 22.59 -5.35 12.38
N ASN A 80 21.34 -5.05 12.07
CA ASN A 80 20.91 -3.67 11.83
C ASN A 80 20.55 -3.01 13.16
N GLN A 81 20.83 -1.72 13.29
CA GLN A 81 20.51 -0.90 14.48
C GLN A 81 20.06 0.52 14.09
N ASP A 82 19.93 0.78 12.79
CA ASP A 82 19.52 2.08 12.28
C ASP A 82 18.01 2.28 12.35
N TRP A 83 17.61 3.56 12.28
CA TRP A 83 16.21 3.98 12.30
C TRP A 83 15.56 3.73 10.94
N TRP A 84 14.55 2.86 10.94
CA TRP A 84 14.05 2.28 9.71
C TRP A 84 12.56 1.90 9.85
N MET A 85 11.90 1.54 8.76
CA MET A 85 10.44 1.33 8.65
C MET A 85 9.60 2.61 8.74
N SER A 86 8.40 2.58 8.14
CA SER A 86 7.39 3.63 8.28
C SER A 86 6.90 3.79 9.73
N ASP A 87 6.60 5.02 10.15
CA ASP A 87 6.28 5.36 11.55
C ASP A 87 5.14 4.53 12.15
N LEU A 88 4.09 4.26 11.37
CA LEU A 88 2.91 3.52 11.85
C LEU A 88 3.10 2.00 11.92
N HIS A 89 4.14 1.47 11.26
CA HIS A 89 4.36 0.02 11.13
C HIS A 89 5.66 -0.43 11.78
N ARG A 90 6.41 0.51 12.37
CA ARG A 90 7.72 0.25 12.96
C ARG A 90 7.65 -0.80 14.06
N ALA A 91 8.51 -1.80 13.96
CA ALA A 91 8.66 -2.84 14.97
C ALA A 91 9.24 -2.26 16.27
N PRO A 92 8.87 -2.82 17.43
CA PRO A 92 9.29 -2.28 18.73
C PRO A 92 10.82 -2.29 18.89
N GLU A 93 11.52 -3.30 18.38
CA GLU A 93 12.99 -3.34 18.41
C GLU A 93 13.64 -2.20 17.62
N VAL A 94 13.04 -1.78 16.49
CA VAL A 94 13.53 -0.63 15.71
C VAL A 94 13.24 0.68 16.44
N LEU A 95 12.05 0.80 17.03
CA LEU A 95 11.68 1.98 17.83
C LEU A 95 12.59 2.17 19.05
N LEU A 96 12.98 1.07 19.69
CA LEU A 96 13.87 1.05 20.84
C LEU A 96 15.36 1.09 20.47
N GLN A 97 15.70 1.24 19.18
CA GLN A 97 17.07 1.24 18.66
C GLN A 97 17.87 -0.02 19.06
N LEU A 98 17.17 -1.15 19.17
CA LEU A 98 17.76 -2.45 19.43
C LEU A 98 18.20 -3.12 18.12
N PRO A 99 19.18 -4.04 18.19
CA PRO A 99 19.46 -5.00 17.13
C PRO A 99 18.20 -5.58 16.48
N TRP A 100 18.07 -5.42 15.17
CA TRP A 100 16.94 -5.94 14.40
C TRP A 100 17.38 -6.68 13.12
N TRP A 101 16.50 -7.58 12.67
CA TRP A 101 16.72 -8.55 11.59
C TRP A 101 15.35 -9.00 11.04
N TYR A 102 15.24 -10.14 10.37
CA TYR A 102 14.03 -10.50 9.61
C TYR A 102 12.68 -10.47 10.38
N PRO A 103 12.59 -10.66 11.71
CA PRO A 103 11.31 -10.60 12.41
C PRO A 103 10.55 -9.28 12.27
N VAL A 104 11.24 -8.19 11.91
CA VAL A 104 10.58 -6.91 11.63
C VAL A 104 9.56 -7.03 10.49
N ASP A 105 9.77 -7.93 9.53
CA ASP A 105 8.83 -8.17 8.43
C ASP A 105 7.57 -8.88 8.93
N ILE A 106 7.71 -9.78 9.90
CA ILE A 106 6.58 -10.49 10.53
C ILE A 106 5.72 -9.50 11.30
N TRP A 107 6.35 -8.54 11.99
CA TRP A 107 5.63 -7.44 12.65
C TRP A 107 4.84 -6.61 11.64
N SER A 108 5.46 -6.19 10.54
CA SER A 108 4.79 -5.42 9.48
C SER A 108 3.58 -6.16 8.90
N ILE A 109 3.70 -7.47 8.66
CA ILE A 109 2.58 -8.31 8.21
C ILE A 109 1.44 -8.30 9.24
N GLY A 110 1.76 -8.42 10.53
CA GLY A 110 0.77 -8.37 11.61
C GLY A 110 0.01 -7.05 11.68
N VAL A 111 0.72 -5.93 11.58
CA VAL A 111 0.11 -4.58 11.53
C VAL A 111 -0.76 -4.43 10.28
N MET A 112 -0.26 -4.84 9.11
CA MET A 112 -0.99 -4.80 7.85
C MET A 112 -2.28 -5.63 7.89
N ALA A 113 -2.23 -6.86 8.40
CA ALA A 113 -3.41 -7.72 8.53
C ALA A 113 -4.47 -7.12 9.47
N SER A 114 -4.05 -6.46 10.56
CA SER A 114 -4.96 -5.73 11.44
C SER A 114 -5.63 -4.54 10.74
N SER A 115 -4.86 -3.76 9.99
CA SER A 115 -5.35 -2.61 9.22
C SER A 115 -6.34 -3.04 8.13
N ILE A 116 -6.03 -4.11 7.38
CA ILE A 116 -6.92 -4.67 6.37
C ILE A 116 -8.24 -5.15 6.99
N LYS A 117 -8.19 -5.81 8.15
CA LYS A 117 -9.41 -6.20 8.88
C LYS A 117 -10.27 -5.00 9.27
N HIS A 118 -9.65 -3.85 9.56
CA HIS A 118 -10.40 -2.62 9.82
C HIS A 118 -11.04 -2.05 8.55
N ILE A 119 -10.32 -2.07 7.42
CA ILE A 119 -10.82 -1.63 6.11
C ILE A 119 -12.01 -2.48 5.65
N PHE A 120 -11.94 -3.81 5.75
CA PHE A 120 -13.08 -4.67 5.37
C PHE A 120 -14.31 -4.48 6.27
N LYS A 121 -14.12 -4.10 7.54
CA LYS A 121 -15.24 -3.78 8.45
C LYS A 121 -15.93 -2.46 8.11
N THR A 122 -15.21 -1.49 7.57
CA THR A 122 -15.76 -0.17 7.22
C THR A 122 -16.41 -0.12 5.84
N GLN A 123 -16.18 -1.13 4.99
CA GLN A 123 -16.81 -1.27 3.68
C GLN A 123 -18.16 -2.02 3.70
N VAL A 124 -18.56 -2.63 4.82
CA VAL A 124 -19.91 -3.20 4.99
C VAL A 124 -20.79 -2.17 5.69
N PRO A 125 -21.77 -1.53 5.00
CA PRO A 125 -22.71 -0.66 5.69
C PRO A 125 -23.54 -1.47 6.70
N LEU A 126 -23.66 -0.95 7.92
CA LEU A 126 -24.46 -1.48 9.04
C LEU A 126 -25.97 -1.66 8.74
N SER A 127 -26.42 -1.44 7.50
CA SER A 127 -27.83 -1.52 7.10
C SER A 127 -28.30 -2.93 6.72
N THR A 128 -27.43 -3.95 6.71
CA THR A 128 -27.81 -5.32 6.31
C THR A 128 -27.66 -6.33 7.44
N VAL A 129 -28.17 -5.97 8.62
CA VAL A 129 -28.57 -6.95 9.64
C VAL A 129 -30.03 -6.68 9.95
N LYS A 130 -30.91 -7.44 9.29
CA LYS A 130 -32.29 -7.65 9.76
C LYS A 130 -32.30 -8.77 10.77
#